data_AF-A0A4Y2AN94-F1
#
_entry.id   AF-A0A4Y2AN94-F1
#
_cell.length_a   1.000
_cell.length_b   1.000
_cell.length_c   1.000
_cell.angle_alpha   90.00
_cell.angle_beta   90.00
_cell.angle_gamma   90.00
#
_symmetry.space_group_name_H-M   'P 1'
#
loop_
_entity.id
_entity.type
_entity.pdbx_description
1 polymer ?
#
loop_
_entity_poly.entity_id
_entity_poly.type
_entity_poly.pdbx_seq_one_letter_code
_entity_poly.pdbx_strand_id
1 'polypeptide(L)'
;MGKCKDVTEWQNGAIVFGLARGYTVREVSGFVGVWQRSVQRVCKQWCKTRDHETRRENCGRKKVLSERGRKRVSRLVNQNRFQTRQELLQSVNEGPSQPVSERTLRR
;
A
#
# COMPACT_ATOMS: atom_id res chain seq x y z
N MET A 1 -18.73 -8.03 15.26
CA MET A 1 -18.62 -7.57 13.85
C MET A 1 -17.40 -8.24 13.23
N GLY A 2 -17.60 -9.39 12.59
CA GLY A 2 -16.52 -10.24 12.10
C GLY A 2 -15.69 -9.53 11.03
N LYS A 3 -14.37 -9.73 11.08
CA LYS A 3 -13.42 -9.22 10.09
C LYS A 3 -13.95 -9.55 8.70
N CYS A 4 -14.23 -8.53 7.87
CA CYS A 4 -14.51 -8.75 6.45
C CYS A 4 -13.30 -9.46 5.87
N LYS A 5 -13.40 -10.76 5.57
CA LYS A 5 -12.42 -11.40 4.70
C LYS A 5 -12.46 -10.65 3.37
N ASP A 6 -11.32 -10.13 2.98
CA ASP A 6 -11.21 -9.46 1.70
C ASP A 6 -11.53 -10.43 0.57
N VAL A 7 -12.08 -9.89 -0.52
CA VAL A 7 -12.32 -10.65 -1.74
C VAL A 7 -10.98 -11.15 -2.27
N THR A 8 -10.87 -12.46 -2.51
CA THR A 8 -9.66 -13.06 -3.08
C THR A 8 -9.47 -12.62 -4.54
N GLU A 9 -8.25 -12.76 -5.05
CA GLU A 9 -7.93 -12.43 -6.44
C GLU A 9 -8.80 -13.22 -7.44
N TRP A 10 -8.98 -14.52 -7.19
CA TRP A 10 -9.88 -15.36 -7.98
C TRP A 10 -11.33 -14.84 -7.95
N GLN A 11 -11.85 -14.47 -6.77
CA GLN A 11 -13.20 -13.92 -6.63
C GLN A 11 -13.31 -12.56 -7.35
N ASN A 12 -12.28 -11.70 -7.32
CA ASN A 12 -12.26 -10.45 -8.09
C ASN A 12 -12.36 -10.72 -9.60
N GLY A 13 -11.57 -11.67 -10.11
CA GLY A 13 -11.64 -12.08 -11.51
C GLY A 13 -13.02 -12.61 -11.90
N ALA A 14 -13.60 -13.50 -11.09
CA ALA A 14 -14.93 -14.05 -11.32
C ALA A 14 -16.03 -12.96 -11.31
N ILE A 15 -15.92 -11.96 -10.43
CA ILE A 15 -16.82 -10.82 -10.37
C ILE A 15 -16.73 -9.98 -11.65
N VAL A 16 -15.51 -9.61 -12.07
CA VAL A 16 -15.30 -8.79 -13.26
C VAL A 16 -15.78 -9.52 -14.52
N PHE A 17 -15.50 -10.81 -14.62
CA PHE A 17 -15.94 -11.67 -15.72
C PHE A 17 -17.47 -11.77 -15.81
N GLY A 18 -18.15 -11.91 -14.66
CA GLY A 18 -19.61 -11.95 -14.61
C GLY A 18 -20.25 -10.63 -15.02
N LEU A 19 -19.73 -9.51 -14.50
CA LEU A 19 -20.21 -8.18 -14.86
C LEU A 19 -19.96 -7.84 -16.34
N ALA A 20 -18.81 -8.25 -16.89
CA ALA A 20 -18.49 -8.06 -18.31
C ALA A 20 -19.41 -8.86 -19.25
N ARG A 21 -20.00 -9.96 -18.77
CA ARG A 21 -21.02 -10.74 -19.49
C ARG A 21 -22.44 -10.19 -19.38
N GLY A 22 -22.65 -9.13 -18.59
CA GLY A 22 -23.97 -8.54 -18.38
C GLY A 22 -24.79 -9.17 -17.25
N TYR A 23 -24.19 -10.04 -16.41
CA TYR A 23 -24.88 -10.53 -15.22
C TYR A 23 -25.09 -9.42 -14.19
N THR A 24 -26.18 -9.51 -13.43
CA THR A 24 -26.49 -8.55 -12.37
C THR A 24 -25.60 -8.75 -11.15
N VAL A 25 -25.43 -7.70 -10.34
CA VAL A 25 -24.68 -7.75 -9.08
C VAL A 25 -25.19 -8.85 -8.14
N ARG A 26 -26.51 -9.10 -8.14
CA ARG A 26 -27.14 -10.12 -7.29
C ARG A 26 -26.77 -11.53 -7.74
N GLU A 27 -26.83 -11.80 -9.05
CA GLU A 27 -26.46 -13.09 -9.63
C GLU A 27 -24.98 -13.40 -9.38
N VAL A 28 -24.10 -12.44 -9.68
CA VAL A 28 -22.64 -12.57 -9.44
C VAL A 28 -22.34 -12.81 -7.97
N SER A 29 -23.04 -12.12 -7.06
CA SER A 29 -22.87 -12.34 -5.61
C SER A 29 -23.25 -13.75 -5.18
N GLY A 30 -24.30 -14.31 -5.78
CA GLY A 30 -24.76 -15.68 -5.53
C GLY A 30 -23.77 -16.71 -6.06
N PHE A 31 -23.28 -16.53 -7.29
CA PHE A 31 -22.33 -17.46 -7.92
C PHE A 31 -20.97 -17.49 -7.22
N VAL A 32 -20.44 -16.33 -6.85
CA VAL A 32 -19.09 -16.20 -6.26
C VAL A 32 -19.12 -16.40 -4.73
N GLY A 33 -20.31 -16.37 -4.12
CA GLY A 33 -20.49 -16.52 -2.67
C GLY A 33 -19.92 -15.33 -1.86
N VAL A 34 -19.90 -14.14 -2.47
CA VAL A 34 -19.42 -12.90 -1.83
C VAL A 34 -20.56 -11.93 -1.59
N TRP A 35 -20.41 -11.09 -0.59
CA TRP A 35 -21.44 -10.10 -0.27
C TRP A 35 -21.64 -9.09 -1.41
N GLN A 36 -22.88 -8.69 -1.67
CA GLN A 36 -23.20 -7.73 -2.75
C GLN A 36 -22.42 -6.41 -2.61
N ARG A 37 -22.17 -5.94 -1.38
CA ARG A 37 -21.35 -4.74 -1.15
C ARG A 37 -19.90 -4.90 -1.62
N SER A 38 -19.36 -6.12 -1.53
CA SER A 38 -18.02 -6.44 -2.05
C SER A 38 -18.00 -6.46 -3.57
N VAL A 39 -19.02 -7.06 -4.20
CA VAL A 39 -19.21 -7.04 -5.67
C VAL A 39 -19.31 -5.60 -6.19
N GLN A 40 -20.10 -4.75 -5.53
CA GLN A 40 -20.21 -3.33 -5.88
C GLN A 40 -18.88 -2.57 -5.72
N ARG A 41 -18.09 -2.89 -4.69
CA ARG A 41 -16.76 -2.29 -4.50
C ARG A 41 -15.82 -2.66 -5.66
N VAL A 42 -15.79 -3.92 -6.05
CA VAL A 42 -14.98 -4.42 -7.17
C VAL A 42 -15.43 -3.79 -8.49
N CYS A 43 -16.75 -3.72 -8.74
CA CYS A 43 -17.30 -3.04 -9.91
C CYS A 43 -16.85 -1.57 -10.00
N LYS A 44 -16.95 -0.81 -8.89
CA LYS A 44 -16.47 0.59 -8.83
C LYS A 44 -14.97 0.70 -9.09
N GLN A 45 -14.17 -0.23 -8.58
CA GLN A 45 -12.73 -0.26 -8.82
C GLN A 45 -12.41 -0.54 -10.29
N TRP A 46 -13.08 -1.54 -10.87
CA TRP A 46 -12.94 -1.92 -12.27
C TRP A 46 -13.34 -0.78 -13.23
N CYS A 47 -14.44 -0.07 -12.98
CA CYS A 47 -14.82 1.08 -13.81
C CYS A 47 -13.76 2.20 -13.78
N LYS A 48 -13.04 2.38 -12.66
CA LYS A 48 -12.04 3.44 -12.49
C LYS A 48 -10.69 3.11 -13.10
N THR A 49 -10.24 1.86 -12.95
CA THR A 49 -8.86 1.46 -13.27
C THR A 49 -8.78 0.52 -14.47
N ARG A 50 -9.91 -0.08 -14.89
CA ARG A 50 -9.99 -1.24 -15.78
C ARG A 50 -9.12 -2.42 -15.36
N ASP A 51 -8.65 -2.39 -14.13
CA ASP A 51 -7.78 -3.35 -13.50
C ASP A 51 -8.62 -4.12 -12.47
N HIS A 52 -8.35 -5.41 -12.35
CA HIS A 52 -9.00 -6.30 -11.39
C HIS A 52 -8.06 -6.63 -10.22
N GLU A 53 -6.78 -6.29 -10.34
CA GLU A 53 -5.81 -6.46 -9.27
C GLU A 53 -5.97 -5.37 -8.20
N THR A 54 -5.93 -5.80 -6.94
CA THR A 54 -5.85 -4.86 -5.83
C THR A 54 -4.42 -4.38 -5.67
N ARG A 55 -4.13 -3.12 -6.05
CA ARG A 55 -2.80 -2.50 -5.91
C ARG A 55 -2.43 -2.16 -4.45
N ARG A 56 -2.42 -3.16 -3.57
CA ARG A 56 -2.09 -3.01 -2.14
C ARG A 56 -0.67 -2.50 -1.92
N GLU A 57 0.23 -2.76 -2.84
CA GLU A 57 1.61 -2.26 -2.82
C GLU A 57 1.68 -0.72 -2.82
N ASN A 58 0.67 -0.07 -3.40
CA ASN A 58 0.54 1.39 -3.42
C ASN A 58 -0.20 1.94 -2.20
N CYS A 59 -0.70 1.06 -1.31
CA CYS A 59 -1.38 1.47 -0.10
C CYS A 59 -0.37 1.74 1.03
N GLY A 60 -0.74 2.64 1.94
CA GLY A 60 0.07 2.97 3.11
C GLY A 60 0.89 4.26 2.95
N ARG A 61 1.57 4.63 4.03
CA ARG A 61 2.37 5.86 4.08
C ARG A 61 3.63 5.68 3.25
N LYS A 62 3.78 6.48 2.19
CA LYS A 62 5.02 6.54 1.38
C LYS A 62 6.22 6.85 2.29
N LYS A 63 7.33 6.14 2.05
CA LYS A 63 8.58 6.36 2.78
C LYS A 63 9.27 7.60 2.22
N VAL A 64 9.77 8.46 3.12
CA VAL A 64 10.55 9.67 2.75
C VAL A 64 11.90 9.27 2.15
N LEU A 65 12.49 8.19 2.66
CA LEU A 65 13.78 7.68 2.21
C LEU A 65 13.60 6.50 1.26
N SER A 66 14.37 6.51 0.18
CA SER A 66 14.61 5.32 -0.64
C SER A 66 15.34 4.25 0.17
N GLU A 67 15.33 3.00 -0.30
CA GLU A 67 16.03 1.91 0.41
C GLU A 67 17.53 2.19 0.56
N ARG A 68 18.16 2.80 -0.46
CA ARG A 68 19.55 3.26 -0.40
C ARG A 68 19.75 4.35 0.65
N GLY A 69 18.84 5.32 0.72
CA GLY A 69 18.85 6.37 1.74
C GLY A 69 18.75 5.79 3.15
N ARG A 70 17.86 4.80 3.37
CA ARG A 70 17.73 4.12 4.66
C ARG A 70 19.02 3.37 5.03
N LYS A 71 19.63 2.64 4.10
CA LYS A 71 20.91 1.96 4.33
C LYS A 71 22.04 2.94 4.69
N ARG A 72 22.10 4.10 4.02
CA ARG A 72 23.06 5.17 4.35
C ARG A 72 22.86 5.68 5.78
N VAL A 73 21.61 6.01 6.15
CA VAL A 73 21.29 6.45 7.51
C VAL A 73 21.67 5.40 8.54
N SER A 74 21.34 4.13 8.32
CA SER A 74 21.71 3.05 9.25
C SER A 74 23.23 2.91 9.41
N ARG A 75 24.03 3.09 8.34
CA ARG A 75 25.49 3.07 8.45
C ARG A 75 26.02 4.25 9.27
N LEU A 76 25.51 5.46 9.03
CA LEU A 76 25.91 6.67 9.76
C LEU A 76 25.60 6.56 11.25
N VAL A 77 24.40 6.06 11.60
CA VAL A 77 24.02 5.83 13.00
C VAL A 77 24.91 4.76 13.65
N ASN A 78 25.27 3.70 12.92
CA ASN A 78 26.14 2.65 13.43
C ASN A 78 27.59 3.08 13.61
N GLN A 79 28.10 3.98 12.78
CA GLN A 79 29.44 4.57 12.88
C GLN A 79 29.52 5.59 14.02
N ASN A 80 28.48 6.39 14.19
CA ASN A 80 28.45 7.51 15.13
C ASN A 80 27.55 7.20 16.34
N ARG A 81 27.82 6.09 17.04
CA ARG A 81 27.00 5.65 18.18
C ARG A 81 26.96 6.63 19.36
N PHE A 82 27.94 7.52 19.44
CA PHE A 82 28.12 8.49 20.53
C PHE A 82 27.75 9.93 20.15
N GLN A 83 27.32 10.19 18.91
CA GLN A 83 26.96 11.54 18.48
C GLN A 83 25.55 11.95 18.91
N THR A 84 25.37 13.26 19.07
CA THR A 84 24.07 13.84 19.36
C THR A 84 23.17 13.74 18.13
N ARG A 85 21.88 13.51 18.35
CA ARG A 85 20.91 13.36 17.25
C ARG A 85 20.87 14.54 16.27
N GLN A 86 21.11 15.76 16.77
CA GLN A 86 21.14 16.95 15.93
C GLN A 86 22.34 16.94 14.97
N GLU A 87 23.49 16.49 15.45
CA GLU A 87 24.71 16.33 14.64
C GLU A 87 24.51 15.26 13.56
N LEU A 88 23.90 14.12 13.94
CA LEU A 88 23.51 13.07 13.00
C LEU A 88 22.47 13.53 11.97
N LEU A 89 21.54 14.40 12.35
CA LEU A 89 20.53 14.94 11.44
C LEU A 89 21.17 15.86 10.40
N GLN A 90 22.12 16.68 10.82
CA GLN A 90 22.90 17.52 9.93
C GLN A 90 23.70 16.66 8.93
N SER A 91 24.44 15.66 9.41
CA SER A 91 25.24 14.76 8.55
C SER A 91 24.38 13.94 7.57
N VAL A 92 23.14 13.60 7.96
CA VAL A 92 22.20 12.90 7.06
C VAL A 92 21.61 13.85 6.02
N ASN A 93 21.42 15.13 6.35
CA ASN A 93 20.80 16.14 5.48
C ASN A 93 21.80 16.89 4.57
N GLU A 94 23.11 16.66 4.72
CA GLU A 94 24.18 17.22 3.86
C GLU A 94 24.21 16.67 2.40
N GLY A 95 23.19 15.94 1.95
CA GLY A 95 23.15 15.45 0.58
C GLY A 95 21.82 14.93 -0.01
N PRO A 96 20.76 14.58 0.74
CA PRO A 96 19.51 14.17 0.13
C PRO A 96 18.71 15.38 -0.40
N SER A 97 17.99 15.18 -1.51
CA SER A 97 17.07 16.18 -2.08
C SER A 97 15.87 16.50 -1.19
N GLN A 98 15.56 15.66 -0.20
CA GLN A 98 14.54 15.90 0.81
C GLN A 98 15.14 15.78 2.21
N PRO A 99 14.95 16.79 3.07
CA PRO A 99 15.43 16.74 4.44
C PRO A 99 14.67 15.67 5.24
N VAL A 100 15.42 14.91 6.02
CA VAL A 100 14.90 13.94 6.98
C VAL A 100 14.58 14.68 8.27
N SER A 101 13.50 14.30 8.95
CA SER A 101 13.18 14.79 10.30
C SER A 101 13.76 13.89 11.37
N GLU A 102 14.01 14.43 12.57
CA GLU A 102 14.50 13.65 13.72
C GLU A 102 13.60 12.43 14.03
N ARG A 103 12.28 12.60 13.88
CA ARG A 103 11.30 11.50 14.06
C ARG A 103 11.51 10.36 13.07
N THR A 104 12.02 10.65 11.87
CA THR A 104 12.33 9.65 10.84
C THR A 104 13.64 8.92 11.16
N LEU A 105 14.63 9.60 11.75
CA LEU A 105 15.87 8.97 12.22
C LEU A 105 15.66 7.99 13.38
N ARG A 106 14.67 8.26 14.26
CA ARG A 106 14.35 7.38 15.39
C ARG A 106 13.70 6.06 14.99
N ARG A 107 13.05 5.99 13.83
CA ARG A 107 12.07 4.94 13.49
C ARG A 107 12.70 3.73 12.82
#